data_AF-A0A7R6YX08-F1
#
_entry.id   AF-A0A7R6YX08-F1
#
_cell.length_a   1.000
_cell.length_b   1.000
_cell.length_c   1.000
_cell.angle_alpha   90.00
_cell.angle_beta   90.00
_cell.angle_gamma   90.00
#
_symmetry.space_group_name_H-M   'P 1'
#
loop_
_entity.id
_entity.type
_entity.pdbx_description
1 polymer ?
#
loop_
_entity_poly.entity_id
_entity_poly.type
_entity_poly.pdbx_seq_one_letter_code
_entity_poly.pdbx_strand_id
1 'polypeptide(L)'
;MAYAGSNPGNLNGFKTKWMKERLDNIKFLDVTTSMLPYGIPFPALPQAPEIMNIIVPDMLQNALTGAMTVDEAADDAARKVRDLMGGL
;
A
#
# COMPACT_ATOMS: atom_id res chain seq x y z
N MET A 1 9.29 -15.26 9.35
CA MET A 1 8.15 -15.25 10.30
C MET A 1 7.54 -13.85 10.51
N ALA A 2 8.31 -12.74 10.51
CA ALA A 2 7.75 -11.40 10.69
C ALA A 2 6.84 -10.90 9.53
N TYR A 3 7.20 -11.19 8.28
CA TYR A 3 6.47 -10.73 7.08
C TYR A 3 5.02 -11.20 7.02
N ALA A 4 4.74 -12.44 7.44
CA ALA A 4 3.38 -12.96 7.49
C ALA A 4 2.53 -12.23 8.55
N GLY A 5 3.11 -11.77 9.65
CA GLY A 5 2.37 -11.04 10.69
C GLY A 5 2.11 -9.57 10.37
N SER A 6 2.98 -8.93 9.57
CA SER A 6 2.92 -7.49 9.27
C SER A 6 2.30 -7.16 7.91
N ASN A 7 2.04 -8.16 7.05
CA ASN A 7 1.37 -7.95 5.77
C ASN A 7 -0.15 -7.84 5.99
N PRO A 8 -0.79 -6.67 5.73
CA PRO A 8 -2.23 -6.50 5.87
C PRO A 8 -3.05 -7.45 5.00
N GLY A 9 -2.46 -7.95 3.90
CA GLY A 9 -3.04 -8.95 3.02
C GLY A 9 -3.03 -10.39 3.58
N ASN A 10 -2.30 -10.67 4.67
CA ASN A 10 -2.35 -11.97 5.33
C ASN A 10 -3.50 -12.06 6.33
N LEU A 11 -4.69 -12.38 5.83
CA LEU A 11 -5.91 -12.46 6.64
C LEU A 11 -5.95 -13.67 7.61
N ASN A 12 -4.93 -14.53 7.64
CA ASN A 12 -4.95 -15.73 8.48
C ASN A 12 -4.97 -15.42 9.98
N GLY A 13 -4.37 -14.31 10.42
CA GLY A 13 -4.46 -13.86 11.82
C GLY A 13 -5.89 -13.59 12.28
N PHE A 14 -6.76 -13.14 11.37
CA PHE A 14 -8.17 -12.80 11.61
C PHE A 14 -9.08 -14.02 11.79
N LYS A 15 -8.63 -15.21 11.37
CA LYS A 15 -9.42 -16.45 11.46
C LYS A 15 -9.39 -17.07 12.87
N THR A 16 -8.46 -16.64 13.71
CA THR A 16 -8.26 -17.23 15.05
C THR A 16 -9.36 -16.82 16.03
N LYS A 17 -9.73 -17.71 16.97
CA LYS A 17 -10.71 -17.41 18.01
C LYS A 17 -10.32 -16.19 18.86
N TRP A 18 -9.01 -16.02 19.09
CA TRP A 18 -8.45 -14.93 19.87
C TRP A 18 -8.60 -13.58 19.17
N MET A 19 -8.46 -13.53 17.83
CA MET A 19 -8.68 -12.29 17.10
C MET A 19 -10.15 -11.91 17.05
N LYS A 20 -11.06 -12.88 16.96
CA LYS A 20 -12.51 -12.63 17.07
C LYS A 20 -12.87 -12.02 18.43
N GLU A 21 -12.36 -12.60 19.52
CA GLU A 21 -12.54 -12.05 20.88
C GLU A 21 -11.95 -10.64 21.02
N ARG A 22 -10.81 -10.35 20.38
CA ARG A 22 -10.23 -9.01 20.36
C ARG A 22 -11.09 -8.01 19.57
N LEU A 23 -11.64 -8.39 18.43
CA LEU A 23 -12.54 -7.53 17.64
C LEU A 23 -13.84 -7.25 18.39
N ASP A 24 -14.39 -8.25 19.08
CA ASP A 24 -15.61 -8.09 19.87
C ASP A 24 -15.41 -7.13 21.05
N ASN A 25 -14.26 -7.20 21.72
CA ASN A 25 -13.95 -6.39 22.91
C ASN A 25 -13.31 -5.04 22.59
N ILE A 26 -12.58 -4.91 21.47
CA ILE A 26 -11.86 -3.68 21.09
C ILE A 26 -12.55 -3.10 19.86
N LYS A 27 -13.60 -2.31 20.06
CA LYS A 27 -14.41 -1.73 18.95
C LYS A 27 -13.57 -0.90 17.95
N PHE A 28 -12.52 -0.25 18.41
CA PHE A 28 -11.60 0.47 17.53
C PHE A 28 -10.82 -0.45 16.58
N LEU A 29 -10.57 -1.70 16.99
CA LEU A 29 -9.88 -2.69 16.16
C LEU A 29 -10.79 -3.15 15.01
N ASP A 30 -12.09 -3.25 15.24
CA ASP A 30 -13.08 -3.55 14.19
C ASP A 30 -13.07 -2.47 13.11
N VAL A 31 -13.14 -1.19 13.52
CA VAL A 31 -13.08 -0.05 12.57
C VAL A 31 -11.78 -0.06 11.76
N THR A 32 -10.62 -0.21 12.41
CA THR A 32 -9.32 -0.16 11.73
C THR A 32 -9.03 -1.36 10.84
N THR A 33 -9.76 -2.47 11.01
CA THR A 33 -9.56 -3.71 10.23
C THR A 33 -10.67 -3.97 9.20
N SER A 34 -11.78 -3.23 9.28
CA SER A 34 -12.93 -3.32 8.36
C SER A 34 -12.56 -3.16 6.88
N MET A 35 -11.49 -2.43 6.58
CA MET A 35 -11.03 -2.17 5.22
C MET A 35 -10.12 -3.28 4.65
N LEU A 36 -9.61 -4.19 5.49
CA LEU A 36 -8.66 -5.22 5.04
C LEU A 36 -9.19 -6.15 3.94
N PRO A 37 -10.46 -6.58 3.94
CA PRO A 37 -11.01 -7.40 2.85
C PRO A 37 -11.09 -6.69 1.50
N TYR A 38 -11.06 -5.35 1.50
CA TYR A 38 -11.17 -4.52 0.29
C TYR A 38 -9.80 -4.04 -0.22
N GLY A 39 -8.73 -4.27 0.54
CA GLY A 39 -7.38 -3.92 0.16
C GLY A 39 -6.75 -4.95 -0.78
N ILE A 40 -5.79 -4.49 -1.57
CA ILE A 40 -4.87 -5.37 -2.31
C ILE A 40 -3.53 -5.42 -1.56
N PRO A 41 -2.89 -6.60 -1.42
CA PRO A 41 -1.56 -6.68 -0.83
C PRO A 41 -0.55 -5.88 -1.65
N PHE A 42 0.41 -5.23 -0.98
CA PHE A 42 1.51 -4.58 -1.66
C PHE A 42 2.37 -5.61 -2.42
N PRO A 43 2.80 -5.30 -3.67
CA PRO A 43 3.72 -6.15 -4.41
C PRO A 43 5.04 -6.35 -3.66
N ALA A 44 5.43 -7.60 -3.45
CA ALA A 44 6.68 -7.97 -2.78
C ALA A 44 7.85 -7.99 -3.79
N LEU A 45 8.21 -6.83 -4.33
CA LEU A 45 9.26 -6.67 -5.33
C LEU A 45 10.44 -5.85 -4.78
N PRO A 46 11.68 -6.10 -5.22
CA PRO A 46 12.85 -5.30 -4.82
C PRO A 46 12.71 -3.80 -5.10
N GLN A 47 11.99 -3.44 -6.15
CA GLN A 47 11.75 -2.06 -6.60
C GLN A 47 10.69 -1.32 -5.76
N ALA A 48 9.92 -2.03 -4.93
CA ALA A 48 8.81 -1.43 -4.18
C ALA A 48 9.21 -0.23 -3.30
N PRO A 49 10.38 -0.21 -2.62
CA PRO A 49 10.81 0.97 -1.86
C PRO A 49 10.98 2.22 -2.73
N GLU A 50 11.58 2.12 -3.91
CA GLU A 50 11.77 3.24 -4.83
C GLU A 50 10.42 3.77 -5.35
N ILE A 51 9.54 2.85 -5.76
CA ILE A 51 8.20 3.20 -6.26
C ILE A 51 7.39 3.93 -5.19
N MET A 52 7.35 3.38 -3.97
CA MET A 52 6.45 3.85 -2.92
C MET A 52 6.98 5.06 -2.16
N ASN A 53 8.30 5.20 -2.02
CA ASN A 53 8.89 6.26 -1.22
C ASN A 53 9.39 7.45 -2.05
N ILE A 54 9.59 7.26 -3.36
CA ILE A 54 10.10 8.31 -4.26
C ILE A 54 9.10 8.61 -5.37
N ILE A 55 8.81 7.64 -6.24
CA ILE A 55 8.04 7.91 -7.47
C ILE A 55 6.60 8.34 -7.17
N VAL A 56 5.90 7.64 -6.27
CA VAL A 56 4.52 7.98 -5.88
C VAL A 56 4.44 9.30 -5.11
N PRO A 57 5.30 9.57 -4.10
CA PRO A 57 5.32 10.87 -3.44
C PRO A 57 5.61 12.04 -4.39
N ASP A 58 6.55 11.90 -5.32
CA ASP A 58 6.85 12.94 -6.32
C ASP A 58 5.64 13.22 -7.21
N MET A 59 4.95 12.16 -7.67
CA MET A 59 3.70 12.28 -8.43
C MET A 59 2.66 13.10 -7.66
N LEU A 60 2.43 12.74 -6.40
CA LEU A 60 1.46 13.43 -5.54
C LEU A 60 1.87 14.88 -5.31
N GLN A 61 3.15 15.15 -5.05
CA GLN A 61 3.66 16.50 -4.85
C GLN A 61 3.47 17.35 -6.10
N ASN A 62 3.80 16.83 -7.29
CA ASN A 62 3.63 17.57 -8.55
C ASN A 62 2.17 17.92 -8.82
N ALA A 63 1.26 16.97 -8.62
CA ALA A 63 -0.18 17.19 -8.80
C ALA A 63 -0.76 18.17 -7.77
N LEU A 64 -0.43 17.98 -6.48
CA LEU A 64 -1.00 18.77 -5.38
C LEU A 64 -0.48 20.21 -5.34
N THR A 65 0.74 20.45 -5.83
CA THR A 65 1.31 21.80 -5.93
C THR A 65 0.95 22.51 -7.24
N GLY A 66 0.37 21.80 -8.20
CA GLY A 66 0.07 22.32 -9.54
C GLY A 66 1.31 22.53 -10.41
N ALA A 67 2.44 21.93 -10.05
CA ALA A 67 3.64 21.90 -10.90
C ALA A 67 3.39 21.07 -12.19
N MET A 68 2.49 20.09 -12.10
CA MET A 68 1.96 19.33 -13.23
C MET A 68 0.44 19.17 -13.06
N THR A 69 -0.27 18.96 -14.16
CA THR A 69 -1.65 18.46 -14.10
C THR A 69 -1.68 17.04 -13.53
N VAL A 70 -2.85 16.57 -13.10
CA VAL A 70 -3.02 15.21 -12.57
C VAL A 70 -2.60 14.15 -13.60
N ASP A 71 -2.99 14.33 -14.86
CA ASP A 71 -2.67 13.40 -15.95
C ASP A 71 -1.15 13.38 -16.24
N GLU A 72 -0.52 14.56 -16.32
CA GLU A 72 0.93 14.66 -16.53
C GLU A 72 1.74 14.02 -15.39
N ALA A 73 1.34 14.25 -14.14
CA ALA A 73 1.99 13.64 -12.99
C ALA A 73 1.86 12.11 -13.02
N ALA A 74 0.66 11.60 -13.33
CA ALA A 74 0.41 10.16 -13.42
C ALA A 74 1.21 9.51 -14.57
N ASP A 75 1.27 10.16 -15.74
CA ASP A 75 2.03 9.68 -16.89
C ASP A 75 3.55 9.69 -16.64
N ASP A 76 4.07 10.72 -15.98
CA ASP A 76 5.47 10.81 -15.55
C ASP A 76 5.82 9.69 -14.56
N ALA A 77 4.98 9.48 -13.55
CA ALA A 77 5.16 8.40 -12.58
C ALA A 77 5.13 7.03 -13.26
N ALA A 78 4.17 6.80 -14.17
CA ALA A 78 4.06 5.55 -14.90
C ALA A 78 5.30 5.28 -15.77
N ARG A 79 5.88 6.31 -16.40
CA ARG A 79 7.15 6.21 -17.13
C ARG A 79 8.29 5.83 -16.19
N LYS A 80 8.47 6.56 -15.07
CA LYS A 80 9.52 6.27 -14.08
C LYS A 80 9.44 4.84 -13.53
N VAL A 81 8.23 4.33 -13.26
CA VAL A 81 8.03 2.93 -12.85
C VAL A 81 8.44 1.97 -13.96
N ARG A 82 8.06 2.22 -15.22
CA ARG A 82 8.46 1.38 -16.36
C ARG A 82 9.98 1.33 -16.52
N ASP A 83 10.65 2.47 -16.43
CA ASP A 83 12.10 2.58 -16.57
C ASP A 83 12.81 1.81 -15.44
N LEU A 84 12.36 1.99 -14.19
CA LEU A 84 12.86 1.26 -13.03
C LEU A 84 12.66 -0.26 -13.15
N MET A 85 11.51 -0.69 -13.67
CA MET A 85 11.18 -2.11 -13.87
C MET A 85 11.91 -2.71 -15.09
N GLY A 86 12.22 -1.90 -16.10
CA GLY A 86 12.94 -2.29 -17.31
C GLY A 86 14.44 -2.52 -17.09
N GLY A 87 14.99 -1.99 -15.99
CA GLY A 87 16.36 -2.26 -15.54
C GLY A 87 17.45 -1.49 -16.30
N LEU A 88 17.09 -0.60 -17.24
CA LEU A 88 17.91 0.42 -17.93
C LEU A 88 17.06 1.11 -18.99
#